data_AF-A0A963RCI1-F1
#
_entry.id   AF-A0A963RCI1-F1
#
_cell.length_a   1.000
_cell.length_b   1.000
_cell.length_c   1.000
_cell.angle_alpha   90.00
_cell.angle_beta   90.00
_cell.angle_gamma   90.00
#
_symmetry.space_group_name_H-M   'P 1'
#
loop_
_entity.id
_entity.type
_entity.pdbx_description
1 polymer ?
#
loop_
_entity_poly.entity_id
_entity_poly.type
_entity_poly.pdbx_seq_one_letter_code
_entity_poly.pdbx_strand_id
1 'polypeptide(L)' 'NHWKFRALGPDRCEVDFHVDFSFRNPLFEKLAGQYFDKAFRKMVTAFEERAAQLYGNSSSSAVSTAL' A
#
# COMPACT_ATOMS: atom_id res chain seq x y z
N ASN A 1 -10.96 -3.51 -5.21
CA ASN A 1 -10.08 -4.21 -4.26
C ASN A 1 -9.40 -5.34 -4.97
N HIS A 2 -8.32 -5.02 -5.70
CA HIS A 2 -7.44 -5.99 -6.32
C HIS A 2 -6.11 -6.00 -5.57
N TRP A 3 -5.71 -7.17 -5.10
CA TRP A 3 -4.40 -7.40 -4.48
C TRP A 3 -3.65 -8.39 -5.34
N LYS A 4 -2.40 -8.07 -5.68
CA LYS A 4 -1.48 -8.97 -6.36
C LYS A 4 -0.17 -9.02 -5.58
N PHE A 5 0.30 -10.23 -5.36
CA PHE A 5 1.55 -10.50 -4.68
C PHE A 5 2.50 -11.11 -5.72
N ARG A 6 3.64 -10.46 -5.97
CA ARG A 6 4.70 -10.97 -6.86
C ARG A 6 5.92 -11.33 -6.02
N ALA A 7 6.30 -12.61 -6.01
CA ALA A 7 7.53 -13.03 -5.35
C ALA A 7 8.75 -12.39 -6.05
N LEU A 8 9.59 -11.70 -5.28
CA LEU A 8 10.86 -11.10 -5.74
C LEU A 8 12.08 -11.87 -5.21
N GLY A 9 11.86 -12.98 -4.51
CA GLY A 9 12.89 -13.82 -3.92
C GLY A 9 12.32 -14.70 -2.80
N PRO A 10 13.18 -15.44 -2.07
CA PRO A 10 12.77 -16.33 -0.99
C PRO A 10 12.03 -15.59 0.14
N ASP A 11 12.49 -14.38 0.46
CA ASP A 11 12.02 -13.59 1.61
C ASP A 11 11.50 -12.20 1.19
N ARG A 12 11.25 -11.98 -0.11
CA ARG A 12 10.76 -10.70 -0.62
C ARG A 12 9.59 -10.90 -1.55
N CYS A 13 8.57 -10.08 -1.38
CA CYS A 13 7.41 -10.02 -2.25
C CYS A 13 7.08 -8.56 -2.51
N GLU A 14 6.73 -8.25 -3.76
CA GLU A 14 6.10 -7.00 -4.13
C GLU A 14 4.59 -7.13 -3.96
N VAL A 15 3.98 -6.08 -3.41
CA VAL A 15 2.53 -5.99 -3.24
C VAL A 15 2.02 -4.90 -4.17
N ASP A 16 1.17 -5.28 -5.11
CA ASP A 16 0.46 -4.37 -6.00
C ASP A 16 -1.02 -4.33 -5.56
N PHE A 17 -1.45 -3.17 -5.09
CA PHE A 17 -2.80 -2.94 -4.58
C PHE A 17 -3.49 -1.84 -5.36
N HIS A 18 -4.64 -2.19 -5.92
CA HIS A 18 -5.45 -1.28 -6.72
C HIS A 18 -6.89 -1.23 -6.21
N VAL A 19 -7.40 -0.02 -6.01
CA VAL A 19 -8.81 0.20 -5.67
C VAL A 19 -9.38 1.36 -6.45
N ASP A 20 -10.34 1.04 -7.31
CA ASP A 20 -11.18 2.03 -7.97
C ASP A 20 -12.32 2.46 -7.05
N PHE A 21 -12.45 3.75 -6.85
CA PHE A 21 -13.63 4.37 -6.23
C PHE A 21 -14.20 5.41 -7.17
N SER A 22 -15.51 5.40 -7.34
CA SER A 22 -16.24 6.42 -8.09
C SER A 22 -17.25 7.11 -7.18
N PHE A 23 -17.14 8.43 -7.08
CA PHE A 23 -18.11 9.23 -6.33
C PHE A 23 -19.12 9.83 -7.28
N ARG A 24 -20.38 9.81 -6.88
CA ARG A 24 -21.48 10.36 -7.68
C ARG A 24 -21.41 11.89 -7.87
N ASN A 25 -20.57 12.58 -7.08
CA ASN A 25 -20.50 14.04 -7.07
C ASN A 25 -19.03 14.52 -7.14
N PRO A 26 -18.66 15.38 -8.11
CA PRO A 26 -17.26 15.72 -8.42
C PRO A 26 -16.54 16.53 -7.32
N LEU A 27 -17.30 17.19 -6.43
CA LEU A 27 -16.75 17.82 -5.22
C LEU A 27 -16.23 16.79 -4.21
N PHE A 28 -16.94 15.68 -4.04
CA PHE A 28 -16.52 14.60 -3.15
C PHE A 28 -15.33 13.85 -3.74
N GLU A 29 -15.25 13.71 -5.05
CA GLU A 29 -14.11 13.11 -5.73
C GLU A 29 -12.80 13.87 -5.44
N LYS A 30 -12.81 15.21 -5.54
CA LYS A 30 -11.64 16.05 -5.22
C LYS A 30 -11.24 16.02 -3.75
N LEU A 31 -12.20 16.00 -2.84
CA LEU A 31 -11.93 15.89 -1.40
C LEU A 31 -11.43 14.50 -1.03
N ALA A 32 -12.02 13.47 -1.62
CA ALA A 32 -11.65 12.08 -1.40
C ALA A 32 -10.23 11.80 -1.88
N GLY A 33 -9.79 12.33 -3.03
CA GLY A 33 -8.42 12.11 -3.53
C GLY A 33 -7.34 12.45 -2.48
N GLN A 34 -7.48 13.56 -1.77
CA GLN A 34 -6.54 13.97 -0.71
C GLN A 34 -6.60 13.08 0.54
N TYR A 35 -7.79 12.57 0.87
CA TYR A 35 -7.97 11.63 1.98
C TYR A 35 -7.51 10.22 1.62
N PHE A 36 -7.67 9.81 0.38
CA PHE A 36 -7.28 8.49 -0.12
C PHE A 36 -5.78 8.30 -0.08
N ASP A 37 -4.99 9.28 -0.52
CA ASP A 37 -3.53 9.19 -0.44
C ASP A 37 -3.05 9.00 1.00
N LYS A 38 -3.60 9.79 1.94
CA LYS A 38 -3.30 9.65 3.37
C LYS A 38 -3.75 8.31 3.95
N ALA A 39 -4.96 7.86 3.61
CA ALA A 39 -5.49 6.58 4.08
C ALA A 39 -4.67 5.41 3.52
N PHE A 40 -4.27 5.49 2.25
CA PHE A 40 -3.47 4.49 1.58
C PHE A 40 -2.06 4.40 2.19
N ARG A 41 -1.36 5.53 2.34
CA ARG A 41 -0.09 5.58 3.07
C ARG A 41 -0.19 4.97 4.45
N LYS A 42 -1.24 5.31 5.22
CA LYS A 42 -1.44 4.74 6.56
C LYS A 42 -1.64 3.22 6.52
N MET A 43 -2.34 2.70 5.53
CA MET A 43 -2.53 1.25 5.34
C MET A 43 -1.22 0.55 4.99
N VAL A 44 -0.42 1.12 4.09
CA VAL A 44 0.90 0.59 3.71
C VAL A 44 1.85 0.58 4.91
N THR A 45 1.96 1.69 5.64
CA THR A 45 2.81 1.77 6.84
C THR A 45 2.39 0.76 7.91
N ALA A 46 1.10 0.56 8.14
CA ALA A 46 0.63 -0.45 9.10
C ALA A 46 1.01 -1.88 8.66
N PHE A 47 0.99 -2.15 7.35
CA PHE A 47 1.44 -3.43 6.80
C PHE A 47 2.95 -3.62 6.98
N GLU A 48 3.75 -2.59 6.69
CA GLU A 48 5.21 -2.60 6.90
C GLU A 48 5.57 -2.77 8.37
N GLU A 49 4.91 -2.04 9.30
CA GLU A 49 5.11 -2.18 10.74
C GLU A 49 4.81 -3.60 11.22
N ARG A 50 3.71 -4.19 10.73
CA ARG A 50 3.36 -5.57 11.08
C ARG A 50 4.36 -6.57 10.51
N ALA A 51 4.82 -6.37 9.28
CA ALA A 51 5.86 -7.18 8.68
C ALA A 51 7.17 -7.05 9.47
N ALA A 52 7.55 -5.85 9.92
CA ALA A 52 8.71 -5.64 10.77
C ALA A 52 8.58 -6.33 12.14
N GLN A 53 7.39 -6.36 12.74
CA GLN A 53 7.17 -7.12 13.99
C GLN A 53 7.31 -8.63 13.81
N LEU A 54 6.84 -9.17 12.67
CA LEU A 54 6.85 -10.61 12.39
C LEU A 54 8.17 -11.09 11.79
N TYR A 55 8.84 -10.26 10.99
CA TYR A 55 9.99 -10.62 10.16
C TYR A 55 11.18 -9.67 10.32
N GLY A 56 11.07 -8.55 11.04
CA GLY A 56 12.12 -7.52 11.13
C GLY A 56 13.40 -7.92 11.87
N ASN A 57 13.41 -9.10 12.51
CA ASN A 57 14.66 -9.75 12.94
C ASN A 57 15.42 -10.43 11.78
N SER A 58 14.87 -10.45 10.57
CA SER A 58 15.43 -10.97 9.32
C SER A 58 15.38 -9.88 8.24
N SER A 59 16.42 -9.03 8.23
CA SER A 59 16.86 -8.11 7.16
C SER A 59 15.99 -7.96 5.88
N SER A 60 15.57 -6.74 5.54
CA SER A 60 15.97 -6.01 4.31
C SER A 60 14.97 -4.91 3.90
N SER A 61 15.55 -3.75 3.57
CA SER A 61 14.98 -2.48 3.12
C SER A 61 13.85 -2.57 2.08
N ALA A 62 12.66 -2.06 2.40
CA ALA A 62 11.60 -1.79 1.43
C ALA A 62 11.87 -0.44 0.74
N VAL A 63 12.15 -0.45 -0.56
CA VAL A 63 12.23 0.77 -1.39
C VAL A 63 10.88 0.99 -2.06
N SER A 64 10.14 2.01 -1.60
CA SER A 64 8.95 2.52 -2.29
C SER A 64 9.37 3.17 -3.61
N THR A 65 9.01 2.56 -4.73
CA THR A 65 9.10 3.19 -6.06
C THR A 65 7.68 3.53 -6.50
N ALA A 66 7.29 4.79 -6.34
CA ALA A 66 6.05 5.32 -6.91
C ALA A 66 6.43 6.12 -8.16
N LEU A 67 5.90 5.71 -9.32
CA LEU A 67 5.94 6.44 -10.60
C LEU A 67 4.77 7.41 -10.67
#